data_AF-A0A8C0K7D6-F1
#
_entry.id   AF-A0A8C0K7D6-F1
#
_cell.length_a   1.000
_cell.length_b   1.000
_cell.length_c   1.000
_cell.angle_alpha   90.00
_cell.angle_beta   90.00
_cell.angle_gamma   90.00
#
_symmetry.space_group_name_H-M   'P 1'
#
loop_
_entity.id
_entity.type
_entity.pdbx_description
1 polymer ?
#
loop_
_entity_poly.entity_id
_entity_poly.type
_entity_poly.pdbx_seq_one_letter_code
_entity_poly.pdbx_strand_id
1 'polypeptide(L)'
;MASETTALVCDNGSGLVKAGFAGDDAPRAVFPSIVGRPRMESAGIHETTYNSIMKCDIDIRKDLYANNVLSGGTTMYPGIADRMQKEITALAPSTMKIKIIAPPERKYSVWIGGSILASLSTFQQMWISKQEYDEAGPSIVHRKCF
;
A
#
# COMPACT_ATOMS: atom_id res chain seq x y z
N MET A 1 30.84 -31.58 -24.71
CA MET A 1 29.40 -31.25 -24.74
C MET A 1 29.21 -30.01 -23.89
N ALA A 2 28.60 -28.95 -24.41
CA ALA A 2 28.23 -27.82 -23.56
C ALA A 2 27.24 -28.36 -22.51
N SER A 3 27.48 -28.10 -21.22
CA SER A 3 26.46 -28.40 -20.20
C SER A 3 25.20 -27.64 -20.60
N GLU A 4 24.09 -28.35 -20.75
CA GLU A 4 22.81 -27.72 -21.04
C GLU A 4 22.47 -26.79 -19.88
N THR A 5 22.57 -25.48 -20.11
CA THR A 5 22.28 -24.49 -19.07
C THR A 5 20.78 -24.37 -18.92
N THR A 6 20.19 -25.04 -17.93
CA THR A 6 18.78 -24.86 -17.58
C THR A 6 18.57 -23.51 -16.92
N ALA A 7 17.63 -22.70 -17.45
CA ALA A 7 17.34 -21.40 -16.88
C ALA A 7 16.67 -21.50 -15.49
N LEU A 8 17.03 -20.60 -14.58
CA LEU A 8 16.31 -20.40 -13.33
C LEU A 8 15.16 -19.41 -13.57
N VAL A 9 13.95 -19.79 -13.18
CA VAL A 9 12.77 -18.93 -13.19
C VAL A 9 12.57 -18.37 -11.79
N CYS A 10 12.52 -17.04 -11.66
CA CYS A 10 12.22 -16.34 -10.41
C CYS A 10 10.99 -15.44 -10.61
N ASP A 11 9.85 -15.85 -10.03
CA ASP A 11 8.63 -15.06 -9.98
C ASP A 11 8.56 -14.29 -8.66
N ASN A 12 8.80 -12.98 -8.72
CA ASN A 12 8.82 -12.11 -7.54
C ASN A 12 7.47 -11.42 -7.32
N GLY A 13 6.49 -12.13 -6.75
CA GLY A 13 5.15 -11.60 -6.41
C GLY A 13 5.09 -10.93 -5.04
N SER A 14 4.26 -9.92 -4.82
CA SER A 14 4.36 -9.09 -3.59
C SER A 14 4.07 -9.77 -2.26
N GLY A 15 3.43 -10.94 -2.26
CA GLY A 15 3.35 -11.83 -1.09
C GLY A 15 4.41 -12.91 -1.08
N LEU A 16 4.64 -13.56 -2.22
CA LEU A 16 5.47 -14.76 -2.35
C LEU A 16 6.44 -14.65 -3.53
N VAL A 17 7.69 -15.04 -3.29
CA VAL A 17 8.65 -15.39 -4.34
C VAL A 17 8.52 -16.87 -4.63
N LYS A 18 8.47 -17.22 -5.91
CA LYS A 18 8.54 -18.60 -6.38
C LYS A 18 9.77 -18.77 -7.26
N ALA A 19 10.54 -19.83 -7.04
CA ALA A 19 11.75 -20.11 -7.81
C ALA A 19 11.82 -21.58 -8.22
N GLY A 20 12.27 -21.86 -9.44
CA GLY A 20 12.39 -23.22 -9.99
C GLY A 20 13.15 -23.25 -11.32
N PHE A 21 13.38 -24.43 -11.89
CA PHE A 21 14.04 -24.53 -13.18
C PHE A 21 13.02 -24.45 -14.32
N ALA A 22 13.41 -23.85 -15.44
CA ALA A 22 12.59 -23.83 -16.63
C ALA A 22 12.33 -25.27 -17.12
N GLY A 23 11.05 -25.62 -17.31
CA GLY A 23 10.61 -26.98 -17.67
C GLY A 23 10.07 -27.80 -16.49
N ASP A 24 10.25 -27.36 -15.24
CA ASP A 24 9.61 -28.01 -14.09
C ASP A 24 8.09 -27.75 -14.10
N ASP A 25 7.30 -28.74 -13.63
CA ASP A 25 5.83 -28.61 -13.52
C ASP A 25 5.39 -27.65 -12.39
N ALA A 26 6.28 -27.33 -11.45
CA ALA A 26 6.00 -26.51 -10.27
C ALA A 26 7.27 -25.82 -9.74
N PRO A 27 7.14 -24.70 -9.00
CA PRO A 27 8.29 -24.05 -8.37
C PRO A 27 8.94 -24.97 -7.33
N ARG A 28 10.27 -25.01 -7.29
CA ARG A 28 11.05 -25.76 -6.31
C ARG A 28 11.10 -25.08 -4.94
N ALA A 29 10.93 -23.77 -4.89
CA ALA A 29 10.88 -23.00 -3.67
C ALA A 29 9.77 -21.95 -3.74
N VAL A 30 9.02 -21.81 -2.63
CA VAL A 30 8.05 -20.74 -2.42
C VAL A 30 8.32 -20.15 -1.05
N PHE A 31 8.58 -18.85 -0.99
CA PHE A 31 8.91 -18.17 0.27
C PHE A 31 8.38 -16.73 0.28
N PRO A 32 8.17 -16.10 1.46
CA PRO A 32 7.68 -14.73 1.54
C PRO A 32 8.59 -13.73 0.85
N SER A 33 8.01 -12.79 0.12
CA SER A 33 8.74 -11.67 -0.53
C SER A 33 9.16 -10.57 0.43
N ILE A 34 8.78 -10.69 1.70
CA ILE A 34 9.05 -9.72 2.76
C ILE A 34 10.16 -10.27 3.65
N VAL A 35 11.12 -9.42 3.99
CA VAL A 35 12.11 -9.73 5.02
C VAL A 35 11.47 -9.59 6.39
N GLY A 36 11.29 -10.71 7.09
CA GLY A 36 10.68 -10.76 8.43
C GLY A 36 9.82 -12.02 8.62
N ARG A 37 9.34 -12.23 9.85
CA ARG A 37 8.34 -13.28 10.13
C ARG A 37 6.96 -12.63 10.27
N PRO A 38 5.98 -12.96 9.42
CA PRO A 38 4.62 -12.51 9.61
C PRO A 38 4.14 -12.97 10.99
N ARG A 39 3.60 -12.04 11.80
CA ARG A 39 2.91 -12.41 13.05
C ARG A 39 1.54 -13.03 12.79
N MET A 40 0.95 -12.70 11.65
CA MET A 40 -0.33 -13.22 11.16
C MET A 40 -0.20 -13.45 9.66
N GLU A 41 -0.87 -14.48 9.15
CA GLU A 41 -1.00 -14.68 7.71
C GLU A 41 -1.94 -13.62 7.13
N SER A 42 -1.47 -12.89 6.14
CA SER A 42 -2.26 -11.89 5.42
C SER A 42 -1.93 -11.90 3.94
N ALA A 43 -2.91 -11.53 3.13
CA ALA A 43 -2.70 -11.24 1.72
C ALA A 43 -1.61 -10.18 1.51
N GLY A 44 -0.96 -10.18 0.34
CA GLY A 44 -0.02 -9.12 -0.02
C GLY A 44 -0.71 -7.76 -0.11
N ILE A 45 0.07 -6.68 -0.09
CA ILE A 45 -0.49 -5.31 -0.09
C ILE A 45 -1.35 -5.02 -1.33
N HIS A 46 -0.93 -5.46 -2.52
CA HIS A 46 -1.69 -5.34 -3.78
C HIS A 46 -3.10 -5.95 -3.70
N GLU A 47 -3.21 -7.17 -3.21
CA GLU A 47 -4.45 -7.91 -3.06
C GLU A 47 -5.33 -7.31 -1.96
N THR A 48 -4.73 -6.90 -0.84
CA THR A 48 -5.44 -6.18 0.22
C THR A 48 -6.03 -4.86 -0.30
N THR A 49 -5.27 -4.10 -1.08
CA THR A 49 -5.74 -2.87 -1.73
C THR A 49 -6.87 -3.16 -2.72
N TYR A 50 -6.70 -4.14 -3.61
CA TYR A 50 -7.73 -4.55 -4.57
C TYR A 50 -9.04 -4.97 -3.88
N ASN A 51 -8.94 -5.84 -2.87
CA ASN A 51 -10.08 -6.34 -2.11
C ASN A 51 -10.80 -5.20 -1.36
N SER A 52 -10.05 -4.21 -0.88
CA SER A 52 -10.64 -3.03 -0.22
C SER A 52 -11.43 -2.18 -1.21
N ILE A 53 -10.88 -1.93 -2.41
CA ILE A 53 -11.59 -1.20 -3.47
C ILE A 53 -12.83 -1.96 -3.94
N MET A 54 -12.77 -3.29 -4.02
CA MET A 54 -13.90 -4.12 -4.43
C MET A 54 -15.03 -4.19 -3.40
N LYS A 55 -14.75 -3.86 -2.13
CA LYS A 55 -15.78 -3.71 -1.09
C LYS A 55 -16.50 -2.35 -1.12
N CYS A 56 -15.92 -1.37 -1.82
CA CYS A 56 -16.53 -0.05 -1.99
C CYS A 56 -17.62 -0.04 -3.06
N ASP A 57 -18.49 0.97 -3.03
CA ASP A 57 -19.51 1.20 -4.06
C ASP A 57 -18.88 1.40 -5.43
N ILE A 58 -19.56 0.90 -6.47
CA ILE A 58 -19.01 0.85 -7.84
C ILE A 58 -18.62 2.23 -8.37
N ASP A 59 -19.38 3.26 -8.00
CA ASP A 59 -19.21 4.63 -8.50
C ASP A 59 -17.90 5.27 -8.06
N ILE A 60 -17.35 4.86 -6.90
CA ILE A 60 -16.10 5.43 -6.37
C ILE A 60 -14.85 4.63 -6.74
N ARG A 61 -15.00 3.38 -7.23
CA ARG A 61 -13.84 2.49 -7.50
C ARG A 61 -12.88 3.07 -8.52
N LYS A 62 -13.41 3.73 -9.55
CA LYS A 62 -12.61 4.37 -10.60
C LYS A 62 -11.64 5.40 -10.00
N ASP A 63 -12.13 6.22 -9.07
CA ASP A 63 -11.33 7.25 -8.42
C ASP A 63 -10.34 6.64 -7.43
N LEU A 64 -10.74 5.59 -6.71
CA LEU A 64 -9.83 4.85 -5.82
C LEU A 64 -8.66 4.23 -6.59
N TYR A 65 -8.90 3.65 -7.76
CA TYR A 65 -7.83 3.09 -8.60
C TYR A 65 -6.87 4.17 -9.15
N ALA A 66 -7.40 5.35 -9.47
CA ALA A 66 -6.64 6.44 -10.06
C ALA A 66 -5.84 7.29 -9.04
N ASN A 67 -6.01 7.05 -7.73
CA ASN A 67 -5.45 7.92 -6.69
C ASN A 67 -4.78 7.14 -5.54
N ASN A 68 -3.97 6.13 -5.86
CA ASN A 68 -3.23 5.36 -4.83
C ASN A 68 -1.91 6.07 -4.47
N VAL A 69 -1.82 6.66 -3.28
CA VAL A 69 -0.62 7.36 -2.81
C VAL A 69 0.20 6.47 -1.87
N LEU A 70 1.48 6.27 -2.21
CA LEU A 70 2.43 5.60 -1.33
C LEU A 70 3.10 6.61 -0.40
N SER A 71 3.02 6.36 0.91
CA SER A 71 3.69 7.17 1.95
C SER A 71 4.40 6.31 2.99
N GLY A 72 5.40 6.89 3.65
CA GLY A 72 6.16 6.25 4.72
C GLY A 72 7.43 5.53 4.27
N GLY A 73 8.28 5.18 5.23
CA GLY A 73 9.65 4.69 4.98
C GLY A 73 9.73 3.39 4.17
N THR A 74 8.87 2.41 4.44
CA THR A 74 8.84 1.12 3.71
C THR A 74 8.53 1.30 2.22
N THR A 75 7.82 2.37 1.84
CA THR A 75 7.54 2.67 0.43
C THR A 75 8.74 3.29 -0.30
N MET A 76 9.86 3.52 0.39
CA MET A 76 11.09 4.05 -0.21
C MET A 76 11.92 2.98 -0.93
N TYR A 77 11.59 1.69 -0.78
CA TYR A 77 12.31 0.64 -1.51
C TYR A 77 12.24 0.85 -3.03
N PRO A 78 13.38 0.76 -3.74
CA PRO A 78 13.41 0.91 -5.20
C PRO A 78 12.45 -0.06 -5.90
N GLY A 79 11.74 0.43 -6.93
CA GLY A 79 10.82 -0.37 -7.73
C GLY A 79 9.49 -0.75 -7.04
N ILE A 80 9.26 -0.36 -5.77
CA ILE A 80 8.02 -0.72 -5.08
C ILE A 80 6.77 -0.11 -5.73
N ALA A 81 6.90 1.12 -6.26
CA ALA A 81 5.81 1.80 -6.96
C ALA A 81 5.47 1.07 -8.27
N ASP A 82 6.48 0.73 -9.07
CA ASP A 82 6.33 0.00 -10.33
C ASP A 82 5.74 -1.40 -10.09
N ARG A 83 6.20 -2.07 -9.04
CA ARG A 83 5.65 -3.35 -8.61
C ARG A 83 4.17 -3.23 -8.24
N MET A 84 3.81 -2.26 -7.39
CA MET A 84 2.42 -2.05 -7.00
C MET A 84 1.54 -1.72 -8.23
N GLN A 85 2.06 -0.91 -9.15
CA GLN A 85 1.39 -0.57 -10.40
C GLN A 85 1.13 -1.82 -11.24
N LYS A 86 2.14 -2.67 -11.45
CA LYS A 86 2.03 -3.95 -12.19
C LYS A 86 1.01 -4.89 -11.54
N GLU A 87 1.14 -5.10 -10.23
CA GLU A 87 0.34 -6.07 -9.47
C GLU A 87 -1.14 -5.66 -9.40
N ILE A 88 -1.46 -4.39 -9.14
CA ILE A 88 -2.85 -3.92 -9.17
C ILE A 88 -3.41 -3.99 -10.60
N THR A 89 -2.61 -3.63 -11.62
CA THR A 89 -3.07 -3.71 -13.02
C THR A 89 -3.42 -5.14 -13.44
N ALA A 90 -2.72 -6.14 -12.89
CA ALA A 90 -3.02 -7.55 -13.14
C ALA A 90 -4.35 -8.02 -12.50
N LEU A 91 -4.79 -7.38 -11.40
CA LEU A 91 -6.01 -7.73 -10.68
C LEU A 91 -7.24 -6.90 -11.11
N ALA A 92 -7.03 -5.64 -11.46
CA ALA A 92 -8.12 -4.72 -11.76
C ALA A 92 -8.77 -4.99 -13.14
N PRO A 93 -10.05 -4.65 -13.32
CA PRO A 93 -10.69 -4.71 -14.64
C PRO A 93 -9.93 -3.85 -15.67
N SER A 94 -9.81 -4.35 -16.91
CA SER A 94 -9.04 -3.68 -17.98
C SER A 94 -9.53 -2.29 -18.36
N THR A 95 -10.76 -1.92 -17.98
CA THR A 95 -11.34 -0.58 -18.17
C THR A 95 -10.88 0.43 -17.12
N MET A 96 -10.23 -0.01 -16.04
CA MET A 96 -9.78 0.85 -14.95
C MET A 96 -8.38 1.39 -15.24
N LYS A 97 -8.22 2.72 -15.08
CA LYS A 97 -6.91 3.36 -15.12
C LYS A 97 -6.28 3.30 -13.73
N ILE A 98 -5.22 2.51 -13.59
CA ILE A 98 -4.49 2.38 -12.33
C ILE A 98 -3.39 3.44 -12.28
N LYS A 99 -3.29 4.17 -11.16
CA LYS A 99 -2.20 5.15 -10.96
C LYS A 99 -1.67 5.04 -9.54
N ILE A 100 -0.39 4.66 -9.44
CA ILE A 100 0.38 4.72 -8.20
C ILE A 100 1.16 6.04 -8.15
N ILE A 101 0.97 6.79 -7.07
CA ILE A 101 1.60 8.07 -6.81
C ILE A 101 2.63 7.85 -5.70
N ALA A 102 3.91 7.97 -6.01
CA ALA A 102 4.99 7.78 -5.04
C ALA A 102 5.93 9.00 -5.06
N PRO A 103 5.58 10.08 -4.32
CA PRO A 103 6.40 11.29 -4.27
C PRO A 103 7.83 10.98 -3.80
N PRO A 104 8.88 11.67 -4.31
CA PRO A 104 10.26 11.45 -3.86
C PRO A 104 10.44 11.67 -2.35
N GLU A 105 9.76 12.66 -1.80
CA GLU A 105 9.75 13.05 -0.39
C GLU A 105 8.77 12.25 0.48
N ARG A 106 8.22 11.13 -0.03
CA ARG A 106 7.15 10.37 0.65
C ARG A 106 7.48 9.81 2.03
N LYS A 107 8.77 9.76 2.39
CA LYS A 107 9.22 9.52 3.78
C LYS A 107 8.74 10.59 4.77
N TYR A 108 8.47 11.81 4.29
CA TYR A 108 8.01 12.96 5.07
C TYR A 108 6.56 13.36 4.75
N SER A 109 5.87 12.71 3.82
CA SER A 109 4.52 13.10 3.40
C SER A 109 3.53 13.24 4.56
N VAL A 110 3.59 12.35 5.55
CA VAL A 110 2.72 12.42 6.74
C VAL A 110 3.02 13.68 7.57
N TRP A 111 4.30 14.00 7.78
CA TRP A 111 4.71 15.20 8.51
C TRP A 111 4.32 16.47 7.74
N ILE A 112 4.56 16.51 6.43
CA ILE A 112 4.20 17.63 5.57
C ILE A 112 2.69 17.85 5.59
N GLY A 113 1.91 16.79 5.41
CA GLY A 113 0.45 16.84 5.47
C GLY A 113 -0.07 17.35 6.82
N GLY A 114 0.50 16.86 7.92
CA GLY A 114 0.17 17.34 9.26
C GLY A 114 0.52 18.81 9.49
N SER A 115 1.70 19.25 9.02
CA SER A 115 2.13 20.66 9.11
C SER A 115 1.23 21.60 8.31
N ILE A 116 0.81 21.19 7.10
CA ILE A 116 -0.13 21.96 6.28
C ILE A 116 -1.49 22.02 6.97
N LEU A 117 -2.05 20.88 7.38
CA LEU A 117 -3.35 20.79 8.04
C LEU A 117 -3.40 21.67 9.30
N ALA A 118 -2.36 21.59 10.16
CA ALA A 118 -2.27 22.39 11.38
C ALA A 118 -2.16 23.90 11.13
N SER A 119 -1.72 24.31 9.94
CA SER A 119 -1.61 25.72 9.54
C SER A 119 -2.90 26.29 8.93
N LEU A 120 -3.91 25.46 8.63
CA LEU A 120 -5.16 25.94 8.04
C LEU A 120 -6.01 26.64 9.10
N SER A 121 -6.51 27.85 8.80
CA SER A 121 -7.41 28.58 9.69
C SER A 121 -8.69 27.81 9.98
N THR A 122 -9.21 27.07 8.99
CA THR A 122 -10.36 26.18 9.14
C THR A 122 -10.11 25.05 10.14
N PHE A 123 -8.86 24.60 10.26
CA PHE A 123 -8.50 23.54 11.21
C PHE A 123 -8.47 24.02 12.67
N GLN A 124 -8.37 25.33 12.92
CA GLN A 124 -8.42 25.89 14.28
C GLN A 124 -9.75 25.58 14.98
N GLN A 125 -10.85 25.49 14.23
CA GLN A 125 -12.17 25.13 14.77
C GLN A 125 -12.22 23.68 15.29
N MET A 126 -11.34 22.83 14.76
CA MET A 126 -11.22 21.42 15.13
C MET A 126 -10.28 21.20 16.32
N TRP A 127 -9.61 22.25 16.81
CA TRP A 127 -8.73 22.14 17.97
C TRP A 127 -9.55 21.79 19.22
N ILE A 128 -8.93 20.99 20.09
CA ILE A 128 -9.44 20.73 21.43
C ILE A 128 -8.66 21.65 22.36
N SER A 129 -9.31 22.68 22.86
CA SER A 129 -8.72 23.54 23.88
C SER A 129 -8.63 22.82 25.22
N LYS A 130 -7.75 23.31 26.11
CA LYS A 130 -7.65 22.79 27.48
C LYS A 130 -8.99 22.85 28.21
N GLN A 131 -9.73 23.95 28.07
CA GLN A 131 -11.04 24.10 28.72
C GLN A 131 -12.03 23.04 28.25
N GLU A 132 -12.14 22.84 26.93
CA GLU A 132 -13.05 21.83 26.38
C GLU A 132 -12.65 20.41 26.82
N TYR A 133 -11.35 20.13 26.92
CA TYR A 133 -10.86 18.85 27.45
C TYR A 133 -11.17 18.67 28.94
N ASP A 134 -11.01 19.72 29.75
CA ASP A 134 -11.32 19.66 31.18
C ASP A 134 -12.83 19.44 31.43
N GLU A 135 -13.70 19.98 30.56
CA GLU A 135 -15.16 19.85 30.65
C GLU A 135 -15.69 18.50 30.13
N ALA A 136 -15.22 18.04 28.97
CA ALA A 136 -15.73 16.84 28.30
C ALA A 136 -14.87 15.57 28.55
N GLY A 137 -13.69 15.75 29.14
CA GLY A 137 -12.72 14.70 29.38
C GLY A 137 -12.13 14.10 28.09
N PRO A 138 -11.46 12.94 28.18
CA PRO A 138 -10.80 12.29 27.05
C PRO A 138 -11.73 11.97 25.87
N SER A 139 -13.03 11.82 26.13
CA SER A 139 -14.02 11.45 25.11
C SER A 139 -14.22 12.49 24.01
N ILE A 140 -13.81 13.75 24.24
CA ILE A 140 -13.96 14.84 23.27
C ILE A 140 -13.27 14.56 21.93
N VAL A 141 -12.20 13.76 21.93
CA VAL A 141 -11.48 13.37 20.70
C VAL A 141 -12.40 12.65 19.70
N HIS A 142 -13.38 11.89 20.17
CA HIS A 142 -14.34 11.18 19.31
C HIS A 142 -15.43 12.10 18.75
N ARG A 143 -15.58 13.32 19.29
CA ARG A 143 -16.53 14.31 18.80
C ARG A 143 -15.88 15.29 17.82
N LYS A 144 -14.60 15.61 18.02
CA LYS A 144 -13.88 16.62 17.23
C LYS A 144 -12.93 16.06 16.18
N CYS A 145 -12.47 14.80 16.28
CA CYS A 145 -11.44 14.28 15.38
C CYS A 145 -11.92 13.19 14.42
N PHE A 146 -13.17 12.71 14.54
CA PHE A 146 -13.73 11.62 13.73
C PHE A 146 -15.15 11.93 13.27
#